data_AF-A0A932IGU0-F1
#
_entry.id   AF-A0A932IGU0-F1
#
_cell.length_a   1.000
_cell.length_b   1.000
_cell.length_c   1.000
_cell.angle_alpha   90.00
_cell.angle_beta   90.00
_cell.angle_gamma   90.00
#
_symmetry.space_group_name_H-M   'P 1'
#
loop_
_entity.id
_entity.type
_entity.pdbx_description
1 polymer ?
#
loop_
_entity_poly.entity_id
_entity_poly.type
_entity_poly.pdbx_seq_one_letter_code
_entity_poly.pdbx_strand_id
1 'polypeptide(L)'
;MPERGMLIFVSDIHLTDHLRAGSISKAALFDRFWVRIAAARRERKATLVFVGDVFDLVRSPTWLATPQRPYHEASAEVVAVVERIVDGILAREAEFCGRIRAQVQAGALDIRYVLGNHDRLLAHAPRARRRIWQALTGEDREVELPAELVFPEHGVLAFHGHRTDFICHEPDGAAPIGDAIGTDLIVRFPHELRARVGQAMPELDDIDDVRPIFTVPAWVRSFAARHRGLMEETTAVWRAVVEDFFASPFVRDWMRAHRRVGLSEAQKLKLLLQLSTGRFLRKTGDHRLAQIYRFFQQVFDGRFAAQAARLLESGEYRGLRYVVNGHSHFASMVPLGQVDGNTACYFNTGTWRTVHQMGRLMGGRPAFLPYEAMSYLVFFPSGDSHGRDYEWWTGAMVPVAAESGAHES
;
A
#
# COMPACT_ATOMS: atom_id res chain seq x y z
N MET A 1 -3.97 17.90 31.79
CA MET A 1 -3.34 17.24 30.64
C MET A 1 -2.75 18.32 29.74
N PRO A 2 -1.58 18.12 29.14
CA PRO A 2 -1.03 19.08 28.17
C PRO A 2 -2.05 19.33 27.05
N GLU A 3 -2.05 20.55 26.52
CA GLU A 3 -2.88 20.90 25.38
C GLU A 3 -2.35 20.17 24.15
N ARG A 4 -3.16 19.27 23.57
CA ARG A 4 -2.80 18.55 22.34
C ARG A 4 -3.71 18.98 21.19
N GLY A 5 -3.13 19.12 20.00
CA GLY A 5 -3.85 19.43 18.76
C GLY A 5 -4.54 18.22 18.15
N MET A 6 -5.30 18.44 17.07
CA MET A 6 -5.88 17.35 16.27
C MET A 6 -4.78 16.66 15.46
N LEU A 7 -4.69 15.34 15.55
CA LEU A 7 -3.68 14.52 14.87
C LEU A 7 -4.38 13.44 14.04
N ILE A 8 -4.06 13.35 12.75
CA ILE A 8 -4.75 12.50 11.79
C ILE A 8 -3.72 11.61 11.11
N PHE A 9 -4.05 10.33 10.92
CA PHE A 9 -3.18 9.36 10.26
C PHE A 9 -3.88 8.74 9.06
N VAL A 10 -3.15 8.69 7.95
CA VAL A 10 -3.54 8.05 6.67
C VAL A 10 -2.31 7.35 6.10
N SER A 11 -2.48 6.22 5.42
CA SER A 11 -1.41 5.49 4.74
C SER A 11 -1.89 4.81 3.45
N ASP A 12 -0.94 4.22 2.72
CA ASP A 12 -1.22 3.31 1.60
C ASP A 12 -2.15 3.94 0.54
N ILE A 13 -1.85 5.19 0.15
CA ILE A 13 -2.58 5.90 -0.92
C ILE A 13 -2.09 5.42 -2.29
N HIS A 14 -0.79 5.15 -2.40
CA HIS A 14 -0.09 4.66 -3.59
C HIS A 14 -0.42 5.40 -4.89
N LEU A 15 -0.11 6.70 -4.92
CA LEU A 15 -0.09 7.48 -6.13
C LEU A 15 0.96 6.93 -7.11
N THR A 16 0.59 6.75 -8.38
CA THR A 16 1.43 6.11 -9.40
C THR A 16 1.32 6.86 -10.73
N ASP A 17 2.34 6.79 -11.58
CA ASP A 17 2.45 7.54 -12.84
C ASP A 17 1.61 6.96 -13.97
N HIS A 18 1.39 5.63 -14.01
CA HIS A 18 0.82 4.98 -15.21
C HIS A 18 -0.36 4.03 -15.00
N LEU A 19 -0.57 3.46 -13.81
CA LEU A 19 -1.66 2.47 -13.61
C LEU A 19 -3.03 3.12 -13.61
N ARG A 20 -4.11 2.38 -13.92
CA ARG A 20 -5.48 2.91 -13.91
C ARG A 20 -5.82 3.68 -12.61
N ALA A 21 -6.45 4.85 -12.76
CA ALA A 21 -6.99 5.59 -11.62
C ALA A 21 -8.22 4.85 -11.06
N GLY A 22 -8.40 4.91 -9.73
CA GLY A 22 -9.64 4.45 -9.11
C GLY A 22 -10.86 5.14 -9.73
N SER A 23 -12.03 4.54 -9.53
CA SER A 23 -13.31 5.09 -10.01
C SER A 23 -13.63 6.48 -9.46
N ILE A 24 -12.99 6.85 -8.34
CA ILE A 24 -13.04 8.16 -7.71
C ILE A 24 -11.62 8.72 -7.65
N SER A 25 -11.44 9.97 -8.08
CA SER A 25 -10.13 10.63 -8.02
C SER A 25 -9.68 10.82 -6.57
N LYS A 26 -8.35 10.80 -6.33
CA LYS A 26 -7.80 11.04 -4.98
C LYS A 26 -8.16 12.43 -4.46
N ALA A 27 -8.27 13.42 -5.34
CA ALA A 27 -8.76 14.76 -5.00
C ALA A 27 -10.20 14.72 -4.43
N ALA A 28 -11.11 14.01 -5.08
CA ALA A 28 -12.48 13.87 -4.59
C ALA A 28 -12.56 13.07 -3.28
N LEU A 29 -11.71 12.05 -3.09
CA LEU A 29 -11.58 11.36 -1.80
C LEU A 29 -11.12 12.32 -0.71
N PHE A 30 -10.10 13.14 -0.99
CA PHE A 30 -9.60 14.14 -0.06
C PHE A 30 -10.67 15.16 0.33
N ASP A 31 -11.45 15.68 -0.63
CA ASP A 31 -12.51 16.65 -0.33
C ASP A 31 -13.55 16.06 0.64
N ARG A 32 -13.96 14.80 0.41
CA ARG A 32 -14.89 14.09 1.31
C ARG A 32 -14.31 13.89 2.70
N PHE A 33 -13.04 13.49 2.78
CA PHE A 33 -12.31 13.37 4.04
C PHE A 33 -12.25 14.73 4.75
N TRP A 34 -11.87 15.78 4.03
CA TRP A 34 -11.62 17.10 4.59
C TRP A 34 -12.89 17.75 5.13
N VAL A 35 -14.06 17.53 4.52
CA VAL A 35 -15.35 17.99 5.07
C VAL A 35 -15.55 17.51 6.52
N ARG A 36 -15.22 16.24 6.81
CA ARG A 36 -15.36 15.66 8.15
C ARG A 36 -14.32 16.25 9.11
N ILE A 37 -13.07 16.37 8.66
CA ILE A 37 -11.99 16.95 9.46
C ILE A 37 -12.24 18.42 9.78
N ALA A 38 -12.68 19.22 8.79
CA ALA A 38 -12.99 20.63 8.97
C ALA A 38 -14.10 20.83 10.01
N ALA A 39 -15.17 20.00 9.94
CA ALA A 39 -16.24 20.02 10.93
C ALA A 39 -15.74 19.66 12.34
N ALA A 40 -14.83 18.68 12.45
CA ALA A 40 -14.30 18.22 13.73
C ALA A 40 -13.26 19.19 14.33
N ARG A 41 -12.39 19.79 13.52
CA ARG A 41 -11.28 20.65 13.98
C ARG A 41 -11.77 22.03 14.40
N ARG A 42 -12.92 22.48 13.88
CA ARG A 42 -13.40 23.88 13.95
C ARG A 42 -12.32 24.83 13.41
N GLU A 43 -11.80 25.71 14.24
CA GLU A 43 -10.75 26.68 13.87
C GLU A 43 -9.34 26.18 14.22
N ARG A 44 -9.19 25.09 14.99
CA ARG A 44 -7.89 24.56 15.46
C ARG A 44 -7.13 23.84 14.36
N LYS A 45 -5.88 24.23 14.11
CA LYS A 45 -5.01 23.59 13.12
C LYS A 45 -4.93 22.07 13.36
N ALA A 46 -5.00 21.30 12.28
CA ALA A 46 -4.86 19.85 12.32
C ALA A 46 -3.48 19.42 11.77
N THR A 47 -2.97 18.30 12.23
CA THR A 47 -1.74 17.68 11.69
C THR A 47 -2.11 16.38 10.98
N LEU A 48 -1.89 16.28 9.68
CA LEU A 48 -2.02 15.06 8.89
C LEU A 48 -0.66 14.37 8.79
N VAL A 49 -0.62 13.11 9.22
CA VAL A 49 0.55 12.25 9.17
C VAL A 49 0.31 11.18 8.10
N PHE A 50 1.15 11.21 7.07
CA PHE A 50 1.24 10.11 6.12
C PHE A 50 2.12 9.01 6.70
N VAL A 51 1.55 7.82 6.92
CA VAL A 51 2.24 6.67 7.53
C VAL A 51 2.72 5.70 6.44
N GLY A 52 3.52 6.21 5.51
CA GLY A 52 4.12 5.45 4.41
C GLY A 52 3.20 5.17 3.23
N ASP A 53 3.85 4.80 2.13
CA ASP A 53 3.24 4.34 0.88
C ASP A 53 2.24 5.33 0.27
N VAL A 54 2.58 6.62 0.30
CA VAL A 54 1.81 7.65 -0.41
C VAL A 54 2.16 7.65 -1.89
N PHE A 55 3.45 7.56 -2.23
CA PHE A 55 3.95 7.51 -3.60
C PHE A 55 4.42 6.09 -3.91
N ASP A 56 3.85 5.43 -4.91
CA ASP A 56 4.26 4.09 -5.30
C ASP A 56 5.38 4.15 -6.33
N LEU A 57 6.63 4.15 -5.85
CA LEU A 57 7.79 4.15 -6.72
C LEU A 57 8.09 2.75 -7.25
N VAL A 58 7.91 1.73 -6.44
CA VAL A 58 8.26 0.33 -6.77
C VAL A 58 7.43 -0.21 -7.93
N ARG A 59 6.13 0.11 -7.97
CA ARG A 59 5.20 -0.46 -8.95
C ARG A 59 4.95 0.47 -10.15
N SER A 60 5.90 1.32 -10.48
CA SER A 60 5.86 2.14 -11.69
C SER A 60 6.31 1.34 -12.93
N PRO A 61 5.51 1.34 -14.01
CA PRO A 61 5.93 0.86 -15.33
C PRO A 61 7.17 1.56 -15.90
N THR A 62 7.52 2.76 -15.43
CA THR A 62 8.70 3.52 -15.89
C THR A 62 9.99 2.72 -15.72
N TRP A 63 10.08 1.85 -14.70
CA TRP A 63 11.23 0.97 -14.52
C TRP A 63 11.47 0.06 -15.73
N LEU A 64 10.41 -0.47 -16.34
CA LEU A 64 10.49 -1.41 -17.46
C LEU A 64 11.07 -0.77 -18.73
N ALA A 65 10.99 0.56 -18.85
CA ALA A 65 11.57 1.32 -19.96
C ALA A 65 13.07 1.60 -19.79
N THR A 66 13.69 1.09 -18.71
CA THR A 66 15.11 1.33 -18.39
C THR A 66 15.79 0.02 -17.98
N PRO A 67 17.13 -0.05 -17.99
CA PRO A 67 17.84 -1.19 -17.40
C PRO A 67 17.82 -1.16 -15.86
N GLN A 68 17.36 -0.08 -15.23
CA GLN A 68 17.35 0.08 -13.78
C GLN A 68 16.09 -0.52 -13.15
N ARG A 69 16.21 -0.92 -11.89
CA ARG A 69 15.14 -1.54 -11.11
C ARG A 69 15.14 -0.98 -9.69
N PRO A 70 13.99 -0.97 -9.00
CA PRO A 70 13.91 -0.42 -7.65
C PRO A 70 14.76 -1.18 -6.62
N TYR A 71 15.11 -2.43 -6.93
CA TYR A 71 15.98 -3.26 -6.10
C TYR A 71 17.48 -3.17 -6.43
N HIS A 72 17.87 -2.34 -7.40
CA HIS A 72 19.28 -2.02 -7.61
C HIS A 72 19.80 -1.07 -6.51
N GLU A 73 21.12 -1.02 -6.34
CA GLU A 73 21.75 -0.02 -5.48
C GLU A 73 21.35 1.39 -5.91
N ALA A 74 21.22 2.31 -4.95
CA ALA A 74 20.76 3.68 -5.18
C ALA A 74 21.82 4.56 -5.88
N SER A 75 22.19 4.21 -7.12
CA SER A 75 23.09 4.96 -7.98
C SER A 75 22.42 6.21 -8.55
N ALA A 76 23.20 7.08 -9.19
CA ALA A 76 22.68 8.27 -9.87
C ALA A 76 21.63 7.93 -10.95
N GLU A 77 21.80 6.80 -11.64
CA GLU A 77 20.86 6.30 -12.66
C GLU A 77 19.54 5.86 -12.03
N VAL A 78 19.58 5.14 -10.90
CA VAL A 78 18.37 4.73 -10.16
C VAL A 78 17.65 5.96 -9.63
N VAL A 79 18.37 6.92 -9.04
CA VAL A 79 17.81 8.19 -8.54
C VAL A 79 17.16 8.98 -9.68
N ALA A 80 17.78 9.03 -10.87
CA ALA A 80 17.19 9.71 -12.03
C ALA A 80 15.87 9.08 -12.48
N VAL A 81 15.72 7.75 -12.37
CA VAL A 81 14.43 7.07 -12.63
C VAL A 81 13.40 7.41 -11.55
N VAL A 82 13.79 7.41 -10.27
CA VAL A 82 12.92 7.82 -9.15
C VAL A 82 12.38 9.24 -9.36
N GLU A 83 13.25 10.19 -9.71
CA GLU A 83 12.85 11.57 -9.99
C GLU A 83 11.84 11.65 -11.15
N ARG A 84 12.05 10.87 -12.22
CA ARG A 84 11.12 10.80 -13.36
C ARG A 84 9.76 10.24 -12.94
N ILE A 85 9.74 9.19 -12.12
CA ILE A 85 8.50 8.59 -11.60
C ILE A 85 7.75 9.62 -10.76
N VAL A 86 8.44 10.30 -9.83
CA VAL A 86 7.83 11.33 -8.98
C VAL A 86 7.27 12.47 -9.82
N ASP A 87 7.99 12.92 -10.84
CA ASP A 87 7.50 13.95 -11.76
C ASP A 87 6.22 13.52 -12.48
N GLY A 88 6.16 12.26 -12.95
CA GLY A 88 4.97 11.67 -13.56
C GLY A 88 3.79 11.61 -12.58
N ILE A 89 4.03 11.16 -11.35
CA ILE A 89 3.01 11.10 -10.30
C ILE A 89 2.47 12.50 -9.98
N LEU A 90 3.36 13.49 -9.77
CA LEU A 90 2.97 14.85 -9.40
C LEU A 90 2.21 15.56 -10.53
N ALA A 91 2.56 15.30 -11.78
CA ALA A 91 1.82 15.83 -12.93
C ALA A 91 0.40 15.27 -12.98
N ARG A 92 0.27 13.95 -12.77
CA ARG A 92 -1.02 13.25 -12.81
C ARG A 92 -1.91 13.60 -11.61
N GLU A 93 -1.34 13.69 -10.43
CA GLU A 93 -2.06 13.89 -9.15
C GLU A 93 -2.00 15.35 -8.69
N ALA A 94 -1.79 16.29 -9.63
CA ALA A 94 -1.64 17.71 -9.36
C ALA A 94 -2.86 18.30 -8.62
N GLU A 95 -4.07 17.84 -8.94
CA GLU A 95 -5.29 18.28 -8.24
C GLU A 95 -5.27 17.83 -6.78
N PHE A 96 -4.97 16.56 -6.51
CA PHE A 96 -4.90 16.01 -5.14
C PHE A 96 -3.86 16.75 -4.28
N CYS A 97 -2.64 16.91 -4.80
CA CYS A 97 -1.61 17.70 -4.12
C CYS A 97 -2.05 19.16 -3.93
N GLY A 98 -2.73 19.75 -4.92
CA GLY A 98 -3.29 21.10 -4.84
C GLY A 98 -4.32 21.28 -3.74
N ARG A 99 -5.23 20.30 -3.54
CA ARG A 99 -6.24 20.34 -2.45
C ARG A 99 -5.58 20.33 -1.08
N ILE A 100 -4.58 19.47 -0.89
CA ILE A 100 -3.80 19.40 0.35
C ILE A 100 -3.06 20.73 0.59
N ARG A 101 -2.32 21.21 -0.43
CA ARG A 101 -1.55 22.45 -0.36
C ARG A 101 -2.41 23.65 0.00
N ALA A 102 -3.62 23.75 -0.54
CA ALA A 102 -4.54 24.82 -0.21
C ALA A 102 -4.85 24.87 1.30
N GLN A 103 -5.01 23.72 1.96
CA GLN A 103 -5.26 23.67 3.41
C GLN A 103 -4.02 24.01 4.23
N VAL A 104 -2.83 23.64 3.75
CA VAL A 104 -1.56 24.02 4.38
C VAL A 104 -1.35 25.53 4.31
N GLN A 105 -1.49 26.12 3.12
CA GLN A 105 -1.31 27.56 2.90
C GLN A 105 -2.35 28.40 3.62
N ALA A 106 -3.56 27.87 3.83
CA ALA A 106 -4.59 28.49 4.66
C ALA A 106 -4.30 28.40 6.18
N GLY A 107 -3.22 27.73 6.60
CA GLY A 107 -2.89 27.52 8.01
C GLY A 107 -3.80 26.51 8.72
N ALA A 108 -4.65 25.79 8.00
CA ALA A 108 -5.60 24.83 8.55
C ALA A 108 -4.98 23.44 8.79
N LEU A 109 -3.90 23.12 8.06
CA LEU A 109 -3.28 21.81 8.04
C LEU A 109 -1.75 21.90 8.16
N ASP A 110 -1.16 21.05 8.99
CA ASP A 110 0.25 20.68 8.95
C ASP A 110 0.41 19.27 8.39
N ILE A 111 1.55 19.00 7.75
CA ILE A 111 1.87 17.69 7.21
C ILE A 111 3.09 17.11 7.92
N ARG A 112 3.01 15.83 8.25
CA ARG A 112 4.13 14.98 8.63
C ARG A 112 4.13 13.75 7.71
N TYR A 113 5.30 13.18 7.46
CA TYR A 113 5.44 12.08 6.52
C TYR A 113 6.44 11.07 7.08
N VAL A 114 6.06 9.80 7.07
CA VAL A 114 6.90 8.65 7.37
C VAL A 114 7.08 7.82 6.11
N LEU A 115 8.29 7.34 5.84
CA LEU A 115 8.55 6.42 4.73
C LEU A 115 7.96 5.02 4.99
N GLY A 116 7.32 4.48 3.96
CA GLY A 116 6.96 3.08 3.80
C GLY A 116 7.92 2.33 2.88
N ASN A 117 7.53 1.12 2.47
CA ASN A 117 8.39 0.29 1.62
C ASN A 117 8.27 0.69 0.13
N HIS A 118 7.13 1.22 -0.32
CA HIS A 118 6.93 1.63 -1.72
C HIS A 118 7.53 3.00 -2.06
N ASP A 119 7.80 3.84 -1.06
CA ASP A 119 8.43 5.15 -1.21
C ASP A 119 9.84 5.22 -0.57
N ARG A 120 10.40 4.09 -0.10
CA ARG A 120 11.72 4.01 0.54
C ARG A 120 12.85 4.65 -0.27
N LEU A 121 12.76 4.58 -1.61
CA LEU A 121 13.77 5.14 -2.52
C LEU A 121 13.83 6.68 -2.46
N LEU A 122 12.81 7.34 -1.91
CA LEU A 122 12.86 8.77 -1.61
C LEU A 122 13.98 9.12 -0.62
N ALA A 123 14.45 8.19 0.22
CA ALA A 123 15.60 8.41 1.10
C ALA A 123 16.88 8.77 0.32
N HIS A 124 16.99 8.35 -0.93
CA HIS A 124 18.16 8.59 -1.78
C HIS A 124 17.94 9.68 -2.85
N ALA A 125 16.73 10.25 -2.94
CA ALA A 125 16.35 11.20 -3.99
C ALA A 125 15.95 12.57 -3.40
N PRO A 126 16.90 13.42 -2.99
CA PRO A 126 16.62 14.70 -2.32
C PRO A 126 15.78 15.66 -3.18
N ARG A 127 16.02 15.70 -4.50
CA ARG A 127 15.21 16.50 -5.42
C ARG A 127 13.77 16.01 -5.48
N ALA A 128 13.55 14.70 -5.52
CA ALA A 128 12.22 14.11 -5.49
C ALA A 128 11.48 14.48 -4.18
N ARG A 129 12.15 14.37 -3.03
CA ARG A 129 11.59 14.81 -1.73
C ARG A 129 11.20 16.29 -1.73
N ARG A 130 12.09 17.16 -2.20
CA ARG A 130 11.85 18.60 -2.33
C ARG A 130 10.64 18.89 -3.22
N ARG A 131 10.52 18.23 -4.37
CA ARG A 131 9.38 18.37 -5.29
C ARG A 131 8.07 17.91 -4.67
N ILE A 132 8.06 16.76 -3.98
CA ILE A 132 6.89 16.26 -3.25
C ILE A 132 6.48 17.26 -2.17
N TRP A 133 7.43 17.75 -1.39
CA TRP A 133 7.16 18.71 -0.32
C TRP A 133 6.58 20.02 -0.86
N GLN A 134 7.17 20.56 -1.93
CA GLN A 134 6.66 21.74 -2.62
C GLN A 134 5.25 21.51 -3.18
N ALA A 135 4.97 20.34 -3.75
CA ALA A 135 3.66 20.01 -4.27
C ALA A 135 2.59 19.97 -3.16
N LEU A 136 2.92 19.39 -2.00
CA LEU A 136 2.00 19.23 -0.87
C LEU A 136 1.85 20.47 0.02
N THR A 137 2.87 21.32 0.12
CA THR A 137 2.90 22.44 1.09
C THR A 137 3.05 23.81 0.44
N GLY A 138 3.59 23.86 -0.78
CA GLY A 138 4.02 25.10 -1.44
C GLY A 138 5.41 25.58 -1.03
N GLU A 139 6.03 24.97 -0.01
CA GLU A 139 7.38 25.32 0.43
C GLU A 139 8.44 24.62 -0.42
N ASP A 140 9.35 25.41 -0.99
CA ASP A 140 10.45 24.90 -1.77
C ASP A 140 11.70 24.72 -0.91
N ARG A 141 11.79 23.56 -0.24
CA ARG A 141 12.93 23.21 0.63
C ARG A 141 13.23 21.72 0.61
N GLU A 142 14.45 21.37 0.95
CA GLU A 142 14.77 19.98 1.25
C GLU A 142 14.12 19.56 2.57
N VAL A 143 13.64 18.31 2.61
CA VAL A 143 13.07 17.69 3.81
C VAL A 143 13.62 16.30 3.99
N GLU A 144 13.78 15.92 5.25
CA GLU A 144 14.01 14.54 5.66
C GLU A 144 12.67 13.85 5.89
N LEU A 145 12.58 12.61 5.42
CA LEU A 145 11.40 11.76 5.62
C LEU A 145 11.83 10.60 6.52
N PRO A 146 11.52 10.66 7.83
CA PRO A 146 11.96 9.64 8.76
C PRO A 146 11.22 8.32 8.53
N ALA A 147 11.77 7.23 9.07
CA ALA A 147 11.14 5.92 9.04
C ALA A 147 10.09 5.72 10.15
N GLU A 148 10.00 6.66 11.09
CA GLU A 148 9.01 6.69 12.18
C GLU A 148 8.87 8.10 12.78
N LEU A 149 7.76 8.34 13.49
CA LEU A 149 7.50 9.56 14.24
C LEU A 149 6.88 9.23 15.60
N VAL A 150 7.23 10.01 16.61
CA VAL A 150 6.68 9.91 17.96
C VAL A 150 5.90 11.18 18.29
N PHE A 151 4.70 11.01 18.85
CA PHE A 151 3.84 12.08 19.35
C PHE A 151 3.55 11.83 20.83
N PRO A 152 4.45 12.25 21.74
CA PRO A 152 4.31 11.97 23.17
C PRO A 152 2.99 12.50 23.75
N GLU A 153 2.51 13.65 23.24
CA GLU A 153 1.34 14.33 23.80
C GLU A 153 0.03 13.63 23.44
N HIS A 154 0.10 12.76 22.42
CA HIS A 154 -0.95 11.85 22.02
C HIS A 154 -0.70 10.42 22.52
N GLY A 155 0.51 10.12 23.00
CA GLY A 155 0.97 8.78 23.35
C GLY A 155 1.11 7.86 22.15
N VAL A 156 1.51 8.39 20.98
CA VAL A 156 1.51 7.66 19.70
C VAL A 156 2.92 7.45 19.16
N LEU A 157 3.21 6.22 18.74
CA LEU A 157 4.31 5.85 17.82
C LEU A 157 3.72 5.55 16.44
N ALA A 158 4.23 6.17 15.39
CA ALA A 158 3.78 5.96 14.01
C ALA A 158 4.94 5.52 13.11
N PHE A 159 4.76 4.39 12.42
CA PHE A 159 5.69 3.88 11.39
C PHE A 159 4.93 3.02 10.39
N HIS A 160 5.44 2.76 9.19
CA HIS A 160 4.62 2.12 8.15
C HIS A 160 4.21 0.66 8.47
N GLY A 161 5.05 -0.13 9.15
CA GLY A 161 4.75 -1.50 9.57
C GLY A 161 5.51 -2.59 8.80
N HIS A 162 6.00 -2.28 7.59
CA HIS A 162 6.71 -3.22 6.70
C HIS A 162 7.92 -3.94 7.35
N ARG A 163 8.51 -3.39 8.41
CA ARG A 163 9.66 -3.98 9.12
C ARG A 163 9.42 -5.40 9.66
N THR A 164 8.17 -5.85 9.78
CA THR A 164 7.84 -7.24 10.21
C THR A 164 7.57 -8.20 9.06
N ASP A 165 7.45 -7.69 7.84
CA ASP A 165 7.22 -8.47 6.65
C ASP A 165 8.54 -8.76 5.95
N PHE A 166 8.92 -10.04 5.92
CA PHE A 166 10.15 -10.50 5.28
C PHE A 166 10.15 -10.30 3.76
N ILE A 167 8.98 -10.07 3.14
CA ILE A 167 8.89 -9.76 1.71
C ILE A 167 9.25 -8.30 1.47
N CYS A 168 8.94 -7.42 2.42
CA CYS A 168 8.96 -5.97 2.25
C CYS A 168 10.05 -5.27 3.06
N HIS A 169 10.90 -6.03 3.77
CA HIS A 169 11.96 -5.50 4.60
C HIS A 169 13.19 -6.41 4.67
N GLU A 170 14.37 -5.81 4.53
CA GLU A 170 15.66 -6.41 4.85
C GLU A 170 16.30 -5.69 6.05
N PRO A 171 16.76 -6.43 7.08
CA PRO A 171 17.32 -5.82 8.30
C PRO A 171 18.59 -4.97 8.08
N ASP A 172 19.37 -5.27 7.03
CA ASP A 172 20.59 -4.54 6.68
C ASP A 172 20.34 -3.30 5.80
N GLY A 173 19.07 -3.02 5.49
CA GLY A 173 18.66 -1.92 4.61
C GLY A 173 18.79 -2.24 3.12
N ALA A 174 19.10 -3.48 2.74
CA ALA A 174 19.11 -3.90 1.35
C ALA A 174 17.71 -3.83 0.72
N ALA A 175 17.67 -3.92 -0.62
CA ALA A 175 16.40 -3.98 -1.32
C ALA A 175 15.64 -5.27 -0.97
N PRO A 176 14.36 -5.19 -0.59
CA PRO A 176 13.58 -6.37 -0.26
C PRO A 176 13.11 -7.10 -1.53
N ILE A 177 12.87 -8.41 -1.43
CA ILE A 177 12.38 -9.22 -2.57
C ILE A 177 11.04 -8.72 -3.12
N GLY A 178 10.24 -8.05 -2.28
CA GLY A 178 8.98 -7.40 -2.62
C GLY A 178 9.12 -6.39 -3.75
N ASP A 179 10.27 -5.73 -3.87
CA ASP A 179 10.52 -4.78 -4.95
C ASP A 179 10.61 -5.50 -6.30
N ALA A 180 11.31 -6.63 -6.34
CA ALA A 180 11.38 -7.47 -7.53
C ALA A 180 10.02 -8.10 -7.85
N ILE A 181 9.26 -8.53 -6.84
CA ILE A 181 7.90 -9.05 -7.07
C ILE A 181 7.02 -7.94 -7.68
N GLY A 182 7.04 -6.74 -7.09
CA GLY A 182 6.28 -5.59 -7.57
C GLY A 182 6.60 -5.25 -9.02
N THR A 183 7.87 -5.05 -9.36
CA THR A 183 8.25 -4.64 -10.72
C THR A 183 8.23 -5.80 -11.71
N ASP A 184 8.94 -6.89 -11.42
CA ASP A 184 9.20 -7.94 -12.41
C ASP A 184 8.08 -8.96 -12.53
N LEU A 185 7.14 -9.03 -11.58
CA LEU A 185 5.93 -9.87 -11.70
C LEU A 185 4.67 -9.02 -11.88
N ILE A 186 4.35 -8.16 -10.91
CA ILE A 186 3.04 -7.46 -10.86
C ILE A 186 2.91 -6.45 -11.98
N VAL A 187 3.93 -5.63 -12.24
CA VAL A 187 3.90 -4.62 -13.31
C VAL A 187 4.24 -5.23 -14.68
N ARG A 188 5.23 -6.14 -14.73
CA ARG A 188 5.68 -6.73 -16.00
C ARG A 188 4.63 -7.65 -16.64
N PHE A 189 3.87 -8.43 -15.88
CA PHE A 189 2.89 -9.35 -16.45
C PHE A 189 1.81 -8.64 -17.30
N PRO A 190 1.10 -7.61 -16.80
CA PRO A 190 0.16 -6.83 -17.60
C PRO A 190 0.80 -6.20 -18.84
N HIS A 191 2.01 -5.67 -18.70
CA HIS A 191 2.75 -5.02 -19.78
C HIS A 191 3.03 -6.00 -20.94
N GLU A 192 3.63 -7.14 -20.63
CA GLU A 192 3.98 -8.18 -21.61
C GLU A 192 2.74 -8.80 -22.25
N LEU A 193 1.67 -9.01 -21.47
CA LEU A 193 0.44 -9.59 -22.00
C LEU A 193 -0.22 -8.62 -23.00
N ARG A 194 -0.33 -7.33 -22.67
CA ARG A 194 -0.87 -6.31 -23.59
C ARG A 194 -0.05 -6.22 -24.87
N ALA A 195 1.28 -6.21 -24.76
CA ALA A 195 2.17 -6.19 -25.92
C ALA A 195 1.96 -7.41 -26.82
N ARG A 196 1.73 -8.59 -26.23
CA ARG A 196 1.49 -9.84 -26.97
C ARG A 196 0.12 -9.90 -27.63
N VAL A 197 -0.94 -9.44 -26.96
CA VAL A 197 -2.31 -9.54 -27.47
C VAL A 197 -2.73 -8.36 -28.35
N GLY A 198 -2.03 -7.23 -28.26
CA GLY A 198 -2.34 -6.01 -29.01
C GLY A 198 -3.67 -5.36 -28.64
N GLN A 199 -4.20 -5.64 -27.45
CA GLN A 199 -5.49 -5.14 -26.97
C GLN A 199 -5.31 -4.34 -25.68
N ALA A 200 -6.10 -3.27 -25.55
CA ALA A 200 -6.23 -2.55 -24.29
C ALA A 200 -7.02 -3.43 -23.30
N MET A 201 -6.38 -3.77 -22.19
CA MET A 201 -6.97 -4.60 -21.13
C MET A 201 -6.77 -3.88 -19.78
N PRO A 202 -7.56 -2.83 -19.49
CA PRO A 202 -7.38 -2.02 -18.29
C PRO A 202 -7.55 -2.82 -16.99
N GLU A 203 -8.39 -3.85 -16.99
CA GLU A 203 -8.60 -4.75 -15.86
C GLU A 203 -7.38 -5.62 -15.51
N LEU A 204 -6.32 -5.61 -16.34
CA LEU A 204 -5.05 -6.19 -15.96
C LEU A 204 -4.33 -5.40 -14.86
N ASP A 205 -4.60 -4.10 -14.73
CA ASP A 205 -3.99 -3.29 -13.67
C ASP A 205 -4.50 -3.68 -12.28
N ASP A 206 -5.69 -4.30 -12.19
CA ASP A 206 -6.28 -4.78 -10.93
C ASP A 206 -5.40 -5.84 -10.22
N ILE A 207 -4.43 -6.45 -10.93
CA ILE A 207 -3.42 -7.32 -10.33
C ILE A 207 -2.67 -6.62 -9.19
N ASP A 208 -2.52 -5.29 -9.29
CA ASP A 208 -1.83 -4.45 -8.33
C ASP A 208 -2.56 -4.33 -6.99
N ASP A 209 -3.88 -4.52 -7.00
CA ASP A 209 -4.75 -4.46 -5.82
C ASP A 209 -5.05 -5.86 -5.26
N VAL A 210 -4.45 -6.90 -5.82
CA VAL A 210 -4.58 -8.27 -5.32
C VAL A 210 -3.77 -8.43 -4.03
N ARG A 211 -4.47 -8.80 -2.95
CA ARG A 211 -3.89 -9.03 -1.63
C ARG A 211 -4.38 -10.35 -1.02
N PRO A 212 -3.58 -11.00 -0.15
CA PRO A 212 -2.14 -10.80 0.00
C PRO A 212 -1.40 -11.20 -1.29
N ILE A 213 -0.17 -10.76 -1.49
CA ILE A 213 0.55 -10.91 -2.77
C ILE A 213 0.66 -12.36 -3.28
N PHE A 214 0.61 -13.34 -2.37
CA PHE A 214 0.59 -14.76 -2.69
C PHE A 214 -0.66 -15.23 -3.46
N THR A 215 -1.72 -14.43 -3.54
CA THR A 215 -2.94 -14.75 -4.28
C THR A 215 -2.91 -14.26 -5.72
N VAL A 216 -1.91 -13.48 -6.11
CA VAL A 216 -1.70 -13.01 -7.49
C VAL A 216 -1.78 -14.15 -8.51
N PRO A 217 -1.12 -15.31 -8.32
CA PRO A 217 -1.23 -16.37 -9.31
C PRO A 217 -2.66 -16.95 -9.41
N ALA A 218 -3.44 -16.92 -8.33
CA ALA A 218 -4.85 -17.30 -8.38
C ALA A 218 -5.70 -16.26 -9.12
N TRP A 219 -5.40 -14.97 -8.98
CA TRP A 219 -6.05 -13.91 -9.74
C TRP A 219 -5.74 -14.03 -11.23
N VAL A 220 -4.48 -14.29 -11.63
CA VAL A 220 -4.08 -14.51 -13.04
C VAL A 220 -4.88 -15.68 -13.64
N ARG A 221 -5.09 -16.75 -12.88
CA ARG A 221 -5.97 -17.87 -13.29
C ARG A 221 -7.42 -17.44 -13.49
N SER A 222 -7.97 -16.65 -12.57
CA SER A 222 -9.35 -16.13 -12.68
C SER A 222 -9.49 -15.24 -13.91
N PHE A 223 -8.51 -14.39 -14.18
CA PHE A 223 -8.46 -13.54 -15.36
C PHE A 223 -8.45 -14.38 -16.65
N ALA A 224 -7.56 -15.38 -16.75
CA ALA A 224 -7.51 -16.29 -17.89
C ALA A 224 -8.82 -17.06 -18.11
N ALA A 225 -9.50 -17.46 -17.03
CA ALA A 225 -10.77 -18.18 -17.11
C ALA A 225 -11.94 -17.29 -17.58
N ARG A 226 -11.91 -15.99 -17.25
CA ARG A 226 -12.86 -14.98 -17.74
C ARG A 226 -12.62 -14.63 -19.21
N HIS A 227 -11.36 -14.59 -19.63
CA HIS A 227 -10.94 -14.35 -21.00
C HIS A 227 -10.51 -15.65 -21.68
N ARG A 228 -11.46 -16.57 -21.91
CA ARG A 228 -11.16 -17.92 -22.41
C ARG A 228 -10.32 -17.94 -23.69
N GLY A 229 -10.50 -16.94 -24.57
CA GLY A 229 -9.74 -16.79 -25.80
C GLY A 229 -8.27 -16.38 -25.61
N LEU A 230 -7.87 -16.01 -24.39
CA LEU A 230 -6.53 -15.56 -24.03
C LEU A 230 -5.84 -16.48 -23.01
N MET A 231 -6.41 -17.67 -22.77
CA MET A 231 -5.94 -18.55 -21.70
C MET A 231 -4.52 -19.06 -21.96
N GLU A 232 -4.20 -19.40 -23.19
CA GLU A 232 -2.87 -19.90 -23.58
C GLU A 232 -1.82 -18.79 -23.50
N GLU A 233 -2.13 -17.60 -24.01
CA GLU A 233 -1.30 -16.40 -23.98
C GLU A 233 -1.03 -15.97 -22.55
N THR A 234 -2.08 -15.87 -21.73
CA THR A 234 -1.97 -15.52 -20.31
C THR A 234 -1.07 -16.49 -19.57
N THR A 235 -1.27 -17.80 -19.77
CA THR A 235 -0.45 -18.84 -19.12
C THR A 235 0.99 -18.79 -19.59
N ALA A 236 1.22 -18.57 -20.88
CA ALA A 236 2.56 -18.49 -21.46
C ALA A 236 3.32 -17.26 -20.95
N VAL A 237 2.69 -16.08 -20.93
CA VAL A 237 3.30 -14.84 -20.42
C VAL A 237 3.58 -14.95 -18.93
N TRP A 238 2.62 -15.42 -18.12
CA TRP A 238 2.83 -15.62 -16.69
C TRP A 238 3.99 -16.57 -16.40
N ARG A 239 4.08 -17.69 -17.13
CA ARG A 239 5.20 -18.63 -17.00
C ARG A 239 6.54 -17.95 -17.31
N ALA A 240 6.65 -17.27 -18.45
CA ALA A 240 7.88 -16.61 -18.86
C ALA A 240 8.34 -15.58 -17.84
N VAL A 241 7.42 -14.74 -17.37
CA VAL A 241 7.69 -13.71 -16.35
C VAL A 241 8.17 -14.33 -15.03
N VAL A 242 7.57 -15.43 -14.57
CA VAL A 242 8.01 -16.16 -13.37
C VAL A 242 9.38 -16.84 -13.57
N GLU A 243 9.64 -17.39 -14.74
CA GLU A 243 10.93 -18.01 -15.07
C GLU A 243 12.06 -16.97 -15.08
N ASP A 244 11.85 -15.84 -15.75
CA ASP A 244 12.78 -14.70 -15.76
C ASP A 244 13.04 -14.16 -14.35
N PHE A 245 11.99 -14.03 -13.53
CA PHE A 245 12.11 -13.60 -12.13
C PHE A 245 13.07 -14.51 -11.35
N PHE A 246 12.95 -15.84 -11.48
CA PHE A 246 13.88 -16.75 -10.81
C PHE A 246 15.27 -16.80 -11.46
N ALA A 247 15.42 -16.39 -12.71
CA ALA A 247 16.70 -16.31 -13.40
C ALA A 247 17.50 -15.06 -13.01
N SER A 248 16.83 -14.00 -12.56
CA SER A 248 17.44 -12.74 -12.11
C SER A 248 18.55 -12.96 -11.07
N PRO A 249 19.74 -12.35 -11.23
CA PRO A 249 20.82 -12.45 -10.26
C PRO A 249 20.38 -12.06 -8.84
N PHE A 250 19.64 -10.95 -8.71
CA PHE A 250 19.13 -10.46 -7.44
C PHE A 250 18.27 -11.51 -6.72
N VAL A 251 17.27 -12.07 -7.41
CA VAL A 251 16.36 -13.08 -6.82
C VAL A 251 17.12 -14.34 -6.45
N ARG A 252 18.09 -14.77 -7.26
CA ARG A 252 18.93 -15.94 -6.96
C ARG A 252 19.80 -15.73 -5.73
N ASP A 253 20.37 -14.55 -5.57
CA ASP A 253 21.19 -14.18 -4.42
C ASP A 253 20.36 -14.09 -3.17
N TRP A 254 19.21 -13.42 -3.25
CA TRP A 254 18.25 -13.33 -2.15
C TRP A 254 17.78 -14.71 -1.67
N MET A 255 17.42 -15.60 -2.61
CA MET A 255 16.99 -16.98 -2.30
C MET A 255 18.11 -17.81 -1.65
N ARG A 256 19.37 -17.56 -2.00
CA ARG A 256 20.53 -18.21 -1.39
C ARG A 256 20.76 -17.71 0.04
N ALA A 257 20.72 -16.40 0.25
CA ALA A 257 20.88 -15.77 1.57
C ALA A 257 19.78 -16.18 2.55
N HIS A 258 18.54 -16.38 2.06
CA HIS A 258 17.37 -16.70 2.88
C HIS A 258 17.08 -18.21 3.01
N ARG A 259 18.05 -19.06 2.64
CA ARG A 259 17.92 -20.51 2.80
C ARG A 259 18.17 -20.89 4.27
N ARG A 260 17.17 -21.47 4.93
CA ARG A 260 17.28 -22.03 6.30
C ARG A 260 17.12 -23.54 6.29
N VAL A 261 17.49 -24.20 7.39
CA VAL A 261 17.18 -25.63 7.62
C VAL A 261 15.66 -25.76 7.85
N GLY A 262 14.99 -26.57 7.04
CA GLY A 262 13.52 -26.65 7.00
C GLY A 262 12.90 -25.79 5.88
N LEU A 263 11.57 -25.72 5.82
CA LEU A 263 10.84 -25.07 4.73
C LEU A 263 10.76 -23.55 4.95
N SER A 264 11.80 -22.82 4.52
CA SER A 264 11.91 -21.35 4.72
C SER A 264 10.84 -20.58 3.93
N GLU A 265 10.54 -19.35 4.33
CA GLU A 265 9.58 -18.50 3.59
C GLU A 265 9.97 -18.29 2.12
N ALA A 266 11.28 -18.15 1.85
CA ALA A 266 11.82 -18.12 0.49
C ALA A 266 11.48 -19.40 -0.31
N GLN A 267 11.57 -20.58 0.32
CA GLN A 267 11.19 -21.85 -0.31
C GLN A 267 9.67 -21.96 -0.52
N LYS A 268 8.85 -21.43 0.39
CA LYS A 268 7.39 -21.34 0.20
C LYS A 268 7.03 -20.47 -0.98
N LEU A 269 7.61 -19.29 -1.08
CA LEU A 269 7.43 -18.37 -2.22
C LEU A 269 7.84 -19.05 -3.53
N LYS A 270 9.02 -19.69 -3.55
CA LYS A 270 9.51 -20.43 -4.72
C LYS A 270 8.54 -21.52 -5.14
N LEU A 271 8.12 -22.36 -4.21
CA LEU A 271 7.17 -23.45 -4.47
C LEU A 271 5.84 -22.91 -5.00
N LEU A 272 5.29 -21.86 -4.37
CA LEU A 272 4.02 -21.25 -4.76
C LEU A 272 4.06 -20.72 -6.20
N LEU A 273 5.11 -19.98 -6.56
CA LEU A 273 5.26 -19.44 -7.91
C LEU A 273 5.52 -20.55 -8.93
N GLN A 274 6.37 -21.53 -8.64
CA GLN A 274 6.62 -22.68 -9.54
C GLN A 274 5.37 -23.54 -9.76
N LEU A 275 4.56 -23.77 -8.73
CA LEU A 275 3.29 -24.48 -8.87
C LEU A 275 2.29 -23.68 -9.73
N SER A 276 2.40 -22.34 -9.73
CA SER A 276 1.52 -21.49 -10.51
C SER A 276 1.79 -21.52 -12.02
N THR A 277 2.97 -21.97 -12.46
CA THR A 277 3.34 -22.02 -13.89
C THR A 277 2.99 -23.35 -14.56
N GLY A 278 2.67 -24.39 -13.79
CA GLY A 278 2.35 -25.73 -14.29
C GLY A 278 0.93 -25.88 -14.87
N ARG A 279 0.66 -26.97 -15.60
CA ARG A 279 -0.71 -27.31 -16.11
C ARG A 279 -1.76 -27.52 -15.01
N PHE A 280 -1.37 -27.44 -13.73
CA PHE A 280 -2.23 -27.50 -12.55
C PHE A 280 -3.15 -26.28 -12.39
N LEU A 281 -3.13 -25.35 -13.34
CA LEU A 281 -4.15 -24.30 -13.54
C LEU A 281 -5.60 -24.83 -13.63
N ARG A 282 -5.83 -26.14 -13.83
CA ARG A 282 -7.16 -26.68 -14.17
C ARG A 282 -8.03 -27.18 -13.00
N LYS A 283 -7.51 -27.38 -11.77
CA LYS A 283 -8.27 -28.06 -10.70
C LYS A 283 -7.83 -27.70 -9.26
N THR A 284 -8.06 -26.48 -8.78
CA THR A 284 -8.02 -26.23 -7.32
C THR A 284 -9.31 -25.57 -6.89
N GLY A 285 -10.00 -26.18 -5.92
CA GLY A 285 -11.29 -25.71 -5.42
C GLY A 285 -11.15 -24.38 -4.67
N ASP A 286 -11.83 -23.38 -5.21
CA ASP A 286 -11.94 -22.00 -4.77
C ASP A 286 -12.27 -21.78 -3.27
N HIS A 287 -12.89 -22.77 -2.62
CA HIS A 287 -13.30 -22.72 -1.22
C HIS A 287 -12.12 -22.63 -0.24
N ARG A 288 -10.99 -23.29 -0.57
CA ARG A 288 -9.78 -23.28 0.27
C ARG A 288 -9.06 -21.94 0.22
N LEU A 289 -9.12 -21.24 -0.92
CA LEU A 289 -8.41 -19.98 -1.14
C LEU A 289 -8.96 -18.84 -0.26
N ALA A 290 -10.29 -18.73 -0.16
CA ALA A 290 -10.94 -17.72 0.70
C ALA A 290 -10.71 -17.97 2.20
N GLN A 291 -10.60 -19.23 2.64
CA GLN A 291 -10.27 -19.58 4.03
C GLN A 291 -8.80 -19.28 4.34
N ILE A 292 -7.90 -19.58 3.41
CA ILE A 292 -6.48 -19.24 3.48
C ILE A 292 -6.30 -17.72 3.59
N TYR A 293 -7.04 -16.93 2.81
CA TYR A 293 -7.01 -15.47 2.87
C TYR A 293 -7.35 -14.91 4.26
N ARG A 294 -8.52 -15.28 4.81
CA ARG A 294 -8.96 -14.79 6.13
C ARG A 294 -7.98 -15.20 7.24
N PHE A 295 -7.44 -16.41 7.14
CA PHE A 295 -6.42 -16.89 8.06
C PHE A 295 -5.13 -16.07 7.96
N PHE A 296 -4.64 -15.79 6.76
CA PHE A 296 -3.44 -14.95 6.56
C PHE A 296 -3.63 -13.53 7.08
N GLN A 297 -4.80 -12.92 6.85
CA GLN A 297 -5.10 -11.58 7.37
C GLN A 297 -5.05 -11.54 8.90
N GLN A 298 -5.72 -12.49 9.58
CA GLN A 298 -5.71 -12.59 11.04
C GLN A 298 -4.31 -12.86 11.60
N VAL A 299 -3.52 -13.69 10.93
CA VAL A 299 -2.14 -13.97 11.31
C VAL A 299 -1.24 -12.76 11.09
N PHE A 300 -1.43 -12.00 10.00
CA PHE A 300 -0.71 -10.75 9.73
C PHE A 300 -1.00 -9.74 10.83
N ASP A 301 -2.27 -9.37 11.06
CA ASP A 301 -2.67 -8.40 12.10
C ASP A 301 -2.16 -8.80 13.49
N GLY A 302 -2.23 -10.10 13.84
CA GLY A 302 -1.70 -10.61 15.11
C GLY A 302 -0.19 -10.43 15.25
N ARG A 303 0.59 -10.53 14.17
CA ARG A 303 2.05 -10.32 14.18
C ARG A 303 2.42 -8.85 14.35
N PHE A 304 1.75 -7.92 13.66
CA PHE A 304 1.99 -6.48 13.86
C PHE A 304 1.60 -6.05 15.26
N ALA A 305 0.43 -6.47 15.76
CA ALA A 305 -0.01 -6.18 17.11
C ALA A 305 0.97 -6.72 18.17
N ALA A 306 1.49 -7.94 17.98
CA ALA A 306 2.50 -8.50 18.88
C ALA A 306 3.83 -7.72 18.84
N GLN A 307 4.27 -7.24 17.67
CA GLN A 307 5.44 -6.38 17.59
C GLN A 307 5.17 -5.02 18.26
N ALA A 308 4.00 -4.43 18.02
CA ALA A 308 3.59 -3.17 18.63
C ALA A 308 3.60 -3.26 20.16
N ALA A 309 3.07 -4.35 20.74
CA ALA A 309 3.14 -4.59 22.18
C ALA A 309 4.58 -4.61 22.68
N ARG A 310 5.48 -5.34 22.01
CA ARG A 310 6.91 -5.39 22.37
C ARG A 310 7.60 -4.03 22.27
N LEU A 311 7.21 -3.19 21.30
CA LEU A 311 7.75 -1.84 21.17
C LEU A 311 7.29 -0.96 22.34
N LEU A 312 6.02 -1.03 22.75
CA LEU A 312 5.52 -0.27 23.90
C LEU A 312 6.11 -0.75 25.24
N GLU A 313 6.45 -2.04 25.34
CA GLU A 313 7.17 -2.61 26.48
C GLU A 313 8.68 -2.26 26.48
N SER A 314 9.21 -1.80 25.34
CA SER A 314 10.62 -1.42 25.24
C SER A 314 10.89 -0.14 26.03
N GLY A 315 12.12 0.00 26.55
CA GLY A 315 12.52 1.20 27.28
C GLY A 315 12.55 2.48 26.43
N GLU A 316 12.61 2.35 25.11
CA GLU A 316 12.72 3.45 24.15
C GLU A 316 11.40 4.22 23.98
N TYR A 317 10.27 3.50 23.98
CA TYR A 317 8.94 4.07 23.75
C TYR A 317 8.06 4.05 25.01
N ARG A 318 8.70 4.04 26.18
CA ARG A 318 8.03 3.97 27.47
C ARG A 318 7.03 5.12 27.65
N GLY A 319 5.81 4.77 28.06
CA GLY A 319 4.72 5.72 28.30
C GLY A 319 3.86 6.02 27.07
N LEU A 320 4.24 5.54 25.88
CA LEU A 320 3.34 5.56 24.72
C LEU A 320 2.27 4.48 24.88
N ARG A 321 1.08 4.76 24.33
CA ARG A 321 -0.11 3.89 24.45
C ARG A 321 -0.56 3.35 23.10
N TYR A 322 -0.19 4.00 22.01
CA TYR A 322 -0.69 3.70 20.69
C TYR A 322 0.44 3.46 19.71
N VAL A 323 0.26 2.44 18.87
CA VAL A 323 1.10 2.20 17.69
C VAL A 323 0.23 2.29 16.45
N VAL A 324 0.64 3.11 15.49
CA VAL A 324 -0.10 3.34 14.25
C VAL A 324 0.74 2.90 13.06
N ASN A 325 0.22 1.95 12.29
CA ASN A 325 0.82 1.41 11.06
C ASN A 325 -0.08 1.59 9.82
N GLY A 326 0.52 1.36 8.66
CA GLY A 326 -0.14 1.12 7.37
C GLY A 326 0.20 -0.28 6.86
N HIS A 327 0.64 -0.41 5.61
CA HIS A 327 1.30 -1.56 5.00
C HIS A 327 0.40 -2.75 4.64
N SER A 328 -0.55 -3.12 5.49
CA SER A 328 -1.44 -4.25 5.21
C SER A 328 -2.56 -3.90 4.23
N HIS A 329 -2.81 -2.60 4.02
CA HIS A 329 -3.97 -2.02 3.35
C HIS A 329 -5.32 -2.34 4.03
N PHE A 330 -5.33 -3.13 5.10
CA PHE A 330 -6.54 -3.48 5.85
C PHE A 330 -6.57 -2.70 7.15
N ALA A 331 -7.59 -1.86 7.28
CA ALA A 331 -7.78 -1.13 8.52
C ALA A 331 -8.06 -2.13 9.66
N SER A 332 -7.34 -2.01 10.78
CA SER A 332 -7.51 -2.85 11.95
C SER A 332 -7.28 -2.07 13.25
N MET A 333 -7.93 -2.51 14.32
CA MET A 333 -7.77 -1.96 15.68
C MET A 333 -7.65 -3.14 16.65
N VAL A 334 -6.51 -3.27 17.32
CA VAL A 334 -6.20 -4.41 18.19
C VAL A 334 -5.77 -3.90 19.57
N PRO A 335 -6.54 -4.16 20.64
CA PRO A 335 -6.12 -3.83 22.00
C PRO A 335 -4.83 -4.57 22.37
N LEU A 336 -3.89 -3.86 22.99
CA LEU A 336 -2.57 -4.39 23.39
C LEU A 336 -2.45 -4.62 24.91
N GLY A 337 -3.51 -4.32 25.68
CA GLY A 337 -3.50 -4.37 27.13
C GLY A 337 -3.50 -2.97 27.74
N GLN A 338 -2.70 -2.77 28.78
CA GLN A 338 -2.61 -1.48 29.48
C GLN A 338 -1.16 -1.00 29.59
N VAL A 339 -0.94 0.29 29.37
CA VAL A 339 0.30 1.02 29.66
C VAL A 339 -0.05 2.13 30.66
N ASP A 340 0.62 2.13 31.81
CA ASP A 340 0.38 3.08 32.91
C ASP A 340 -1.11 3.21 33.29
N GLY A 341 -1.80 2.07 33.39
CA GLY A 341 -3.23 1.98 33.75
C GLY A 341 -4.21 2.43 32.65
N ASN A 342 -3.72 2.83 31.48
CA ASN A 342 -4.54 3.25 30.33
C ASN A 342 -4.53 2.18 29.24
N THR A 343 -5.64 2.02 28.52
CA THR A 343 -5.72 1.07 27.41
C THR A 343 -4.73 1.43 26.30
N ALA A 344 -3.89 0.45 25.94
CA ALA A 344 -3.00 0.53 24.81
C ALA A 344 -3.62 -0.14 23.58
N CYS A 345 -3.35 0.38 22.38
CA CYS A 345 -3.97 -0.09 21.15
C CYS A 345 -3.02 0.01 19.95
N TYR A 346 -3.04 -1.02 19.12
CA TYR A 346 -2.46 -1.01 17.78
C TYR A 346 -3.54 -0.64 16.76
N PHE A 347 -3.18 0.23 15.82
CA PHE A 347 -4.00 0.59 14.68
C PHE A 347 -3.28 0.33 13.38
N ASN A 348 -4.00 -0.21 12.40
CA ASN A 348 -3.66 -0.11 11.00
C ASN A 348 -4.62 0.88 10.33
N THR A 349 -4.09 1.90 9.64
CA THR A 349 -4.95 2.93 9.05
C THR A 349 -5.64 2.50 7.77
N GLY A 350 -5.29 1.35 7.18
CA GLY A 350 -5.90 0.80 5.97
C GLY A 350 -5.34 1.41 4.69
N THR A 351 -6.22 1.82 3.76
CA THR A 351 -5.82 2.31 2.44
C THR A 351 -6.87 3.26 1.86
N TRP A 352 -6.47 4.09 0.90
CA TRP A 352 -7.36 4.91 0.08
C TRP A 352 -7.53 4.36 -1.35
N ARG A 353 -7.26 3.07 -1.56
CA ARG A 353 -7.26 2.40 -2.86
C ARG A 353 -8.55 1.63 -3.16
N THR A 354 -8.69 1.24 -4.42
CA THR A 354 -9.64 0.19 -4.80
C THR A 354 -9.20 -1.14 -4.16
N VAL A 355 -10.11 -1.80 -3.48
CA VAL A 355 -9.90 -3.12 -2.86
C VAL A 355 -10.87 -4.11 -3.49
N HIS A 356 -10.37 -5.29 -3.86
CA HIS A 356 -11.19 -6.38 -4.37
C HIS A 356 -11.52 -7.35 -3.23
N GLN A 357 -12.69 -7.20 -2.61
CA GLN A 357 -13.12 -8.14 -1.59
C GLN A 357 -13.66 -9.42 -2.22
N MET A 358 -13.06 -10.54 -1.84
CA MET A 358 -13.49 -11.86 -2.28
C MET A 358 -14.77 -12.28 -1.54
N GLY A 359 -15.83 -12.52 -2.30
CA GLY A 359 -17.10 -13.08 -1.87
C GLY A 359 -17.41 -14.40 -2.56
N ARG A 360 -18.68 -14.82 -2.48
CA ARG A 360 -19.21 -16.00 -3.18
C ARG A 360 -20.49 -15.62 -3.90
N LEU A 361 -20.60 -16.03 -5.16
CA LEU A 361 -21.88 -16.05 -5.85
C LEU A 361 -22.75 -17.18 -5.29
N MET A 362 -24.06 -17.08 -5.52
CA MET A 362 -24.95 -18.23 -5.34
C MET A 362 -24.43 -19.40 -6.19
N GLY A 363 -24.23 -20.57 -5.56
CA GLY A 363 -23.58 -21.74 -6.18
C GLY A 363 -22.07 -21.89 -5.90
N GLY A 364 -21.47 -21.05 -5.05
CA GLY A 364 -20.15 -21.29 -4.46
C GLY A 364 -18.93 -20.87 -5.30
N ARG A 365 -19.15 -20.25 -6.46
CA ARG A 365 -18.08 -19.66 -7.29
C ARG A 365 -17.54 -18.37 -6.62
N PRO A 366 -16.22 -18.10 -6.65
CA PRO A 366 -15.67 -16.82 -6.22
C PRO A 366 -16.29 -15.66 -6.96
N ALA A 367 -16.58 -14.59 -6.23
CA ALA A 367 -16.77 -13.27 -6.79
C ALA A 367 -15.76 -12.32 -6.17
N PHE A 368 -15.40 -11.26 -6.90
CA PHE A 368 -14.65 -10.14 -6.37
C PHE A 368 -15.54 -8.91 -6.51
N LEU A 369 -15.82 -8.25 -5.39
CA LEU A 369 -16.48 -6.95 -5.38
C LEU A 369 -15.39 -5.88 -5.26
N PRO A 370 -15.12 -5.10 -6.33
CA PRO A 370 -14.29 -3.92 -6.21
C PRO A 370 -15.03 -2.82 -5.45
N TYR A 371 -14.36 -2.16 -4.51
CA TYR A 371 -14.83 -0.92 -3.90
C TYR A 371 -13.66 0.02 -3.61
N GLU A 372 -13.90 1.32 -3.61
CA GLU A 372 -12.95 2.33 -3.15
C GLU A 372 -12.96 2.38 -1.62
N ALA A 373 -11.87 1.96 -0.99
CA ALA A 373 -11.68 2.10 0.44
C ALA A 373 -11.25 3.53 0.79
N MET A 374 -11.71 4.03 1.93
CA MET A 374 -11.16 5.22 2.56
C MET A 374 -11.15 4.96 4.06
N SER A 375 -10.00 5.12 4.70
CA SER A 375 -9.85 4.91 6.13
C SER A 375 -8.81 5.84 6.72
N TYR A 376 -9.01 6.22 7.98
CA TYR A 376 -8.14 7.14 8.69
C TYR A 376 -8.35 6.99 10.21
N LEU A 377 -7.36 7.45 10.98
CA LEU A 377 -7.42 7.53 12.44
C LEU A 377 -7.25 8.99 12.86
N VAL A 378 -8.10 9.49 13.75
CA VAL A 378 -8.01 10.84 14.30
C VAL A 378 -7.88 10.77 15.81
N PHE A 379 -6.88 11.44 16.37
CA PHE A 379 -6.84 11.81 17.78
C PHE A 379 -7.33 13.24 17.93
N PHE A 380 -8.31 13.43 18.80
CA PHE A 380 -8.97 14.72 18.98
C PHE A 380 -8.18 15.62 19.94
N PRO A 381 -8.28 16.95 19.73
CA PRO A 381 -7.62 17.91 20.59
C PRO A 381 -8.17 17.87 22.03
N SER A 382 -7.38 18.36 22.98
CA SER A 382 -7.84 18.55 24.36
C SER A 382 -9.12 19.41 24.39
N GLY A 383 -10.09 19.01 25.21
CA GLY A 383 -11.39 19.70 25.30
C GLY A 383 -12.25 19.57 24.03
N ASP A 384 -12.15 18.46 23.29
CA ASP A 384 -13.16 18.09 22.29
C ASP A 384 -14.57 18.11 22.91
N SER A 385 -15.54 18.71 22.22
CA SER A 385 -16.88 18.94 22.77
C SER A 385 -17.66 17.67 23.06
N HIS A 386 -17.22 16.51 22.54
CA HIS A 386 -17.83 15.21 22.78
C HIS A 386 -16.97 14.32 23.69
N GLY A 387 -15.87 14.84 24.25
CA GLY A 387 -14.99 14.09 25.14
C GLY A 387 -14.25 12.92 24.47
N ARG A 388 -14.04 12.96 23.15
CA ARG A 388 -13.39 11.88 22.41
C ARG A 388 -11.87 11.92 22.58
N ASP A 389 -11.24 10.75 22.79
CA ASP A 389 -9.78 10.61 22.69
C ASP A 389 -9.38 10.43 21.21
N TYR A 390 -9.96 9.42 20.56
CA TYR A 390 -9.74 9.15 19.14
C TYR A 390 -11.01 8.63 18.45
N GLU A 391 -11.01 8.68 17.12
CA GLU A 391 -11.99 8.05 16.23
C GLU A 391 -11.24 7.32 15.12
N TRP A 392 -11.57 6.05 14.93
CA TRP A 392 -11.07 5.25 13.83
C TRP A 392 -12.20 5.04 12.84
N TRP A 393 -12.01 5.49 11.61
CA TRP A 393 -13.05 5.50 10.59
C TRP A 393 -12.65 4.64 9.39
N THR A 394 -13.58 3.81 8.92
CA THR A 394 -13.45 3.01 7.71
C THR A 394 -14.72 3.15 6.88
N GLY A 395 -14.55 3.31 5.57
CA GLY A 395 -15.65 3.36 4.63
C GLY A 395 -15.28 2.74 3.29
N ALA A 396 -16.32 2.32 2.57
CA ALA A 396 -16.21 1.72 1.25
C ALA A 396 -17.22 2.38 0.32
N MET A 397 -16.83 2.59 -0.94
CA MET A 397 -17.71 3.12 -1.97
C MET A 397 -17.67 2.22 -3.19
N VAL A 398 -18.85 1.85 -3.70
CA VAL A 398 -18.97 1.14 -4.97
C VAL A 398 -19.49 2.14 -6.00
N PRO A 399 -18.74 2.40 -7.09
CA PRO A 399 -19.25 3.26 -8.15
C PRO A 399 -20.48 2.61 -8.80
N VAL A 400 -21.47 3.42 -9.17
CA VAL A 400 -22.58 2.95 -10.02
C VAL A 400 -21.99 2.67 -11.40
N ALA A 401 -22.20 1.46 -11.93
CA ALA A 401 -21.82 1.18 -13.30
C ALA A 401 -22.57 2.13 -14.23
N ALA A 402 -21.86 2.83 -15.12
CA ALA A 402 -22.53 3.57 -16.17
C ALA A 402 -23.40 2.57 -16.95
N GLU A 403 -24.71 2.81 -17.01
CA GLU A 403 -25.58 2.03 -17.88
C GLU A 403 -24.99 2.13 -19.30
N SER A 404 -24.59 1.00 -19.86
CA SER A 404 -24.27 0.91 -21.28
C SER A 404 -25.51 1.44 -22.00
N GLY A 405 -25.40 2.63 -22.60
CA GLY A 405 -26.48 3.27 -23.30
C GLY A 405 -27.21 2.24 -24.15
N ALA A 406 -28.49 2.07 -23.85
CA ALA A 406 -29.39 1.40 -24.77
C ALA A 406 -29.11 1.99 -26.15
N HIS A 407 -28.80 1.12 -27.11
CA HIS A 407 -28.87 1.48 -28.52
C HIS A 407 -30.28 2.06 -28.75
N GLU A 408 -30.36 3.38 -28.82
CA GLU A 408 -31.50 4.08 -29.39
C GLU A 408 -31.37 4.03 -30.92
N SER A 409 -32.48 3.60 -31.52
CA SER A 409 -32.82 3.39 -32.94
C SER A 409 -32.15 2.24 -33.69
#